data_AF-A0AA51P0L6-F1
#
_entry.id   AF-A0AA51P0L6-F1
#
_cell.length_a   1.000
_cell.length_b   1.000
_cell.length_c   1.000
_cell.angle_alpha   90.00
_cell.angle_beta   90.00
_cell.angle_gamma   90.00
#
_symmetry.space_group_name_H-M   'P 1'
#
loop_
_entity.id
_entity.type
_entity.pdbx_description
1 polymer ?
#
loop_
_entity_poly.entity_id
_entity_poly.type
_entity_poly.pdbx_seq_one_letter_code
_entity_poly.pdbx_strand_id
1 'polypeptide(L)'
;PVQSVSIKADLQTNLQRIPLTTQNKAPIMLDVDETLSDVIQHEVKDLGTHILVCEVTYMSNYNTLASFRKFFKFEVLKPLDVKTKFCNAESDDVFLEAQVQNTTSGPIILEQVALESSHQFTVKSLNEINDGVSVFGDITLLQPQESCQYLYCLTPKENVIKDIKMILAAKNIGKLD
;
A
#
# COMPACT_ATOMS: atom_id res chain seq x y z
N PRO A 1 -1.57 2.27 -44.33
CA PRO A 1 -0.95 3.22 -43.38
C PRO A 1 -2.00 4.19 -42.83
N VAL A 2 -1.88 4.57 -41.55
CA VAL A 2 -2.67 5.62 -40.90
C VAL A 2 -1.73 6.70 -40.38
N GLN A 3 -2.22 7.94 -40.34
CA GLN A 3 -1.39 9.10 -39.99
C GLN A 3 -1.83 9.73 -38.67
N SER A 4 -0.97 10.54 -38.08
CA SER A 4 -1.28 11.34 -36.89
C SER A 4 -1.85 10.50 -35.75
N VAL A 5 -1.31 9.29 -35.56
CA VAL A 5 -1.75 8.38 -34.51
C VAL A 5 -1.40 8.98 -33.15
N SER A 6 -2.39 9.08 -32.28
CA SER A 6 -2.28 9.60 -30.93
C SER A 6 -3.00 8.67 -29.97
N ILE A 7 -2.35 8.37 -28.85
CA ILE A 7 -2.89 7.57 -27.76
C ILE A 7 -3.04 8.47 -26.55
N LYS A 8 -4.21 8.44 -25.92
CA LYS A 8 -4.48 9.07 -24.65
C LYS A 8 -4.97 8.02 -23.66
N ALA A 9 -4.34 7.98 -22.50
CA ALA A 9 -4.77 7.15 -21.38
C ALA A 9 -5.17 8.02 -20.20
N ASP A 10 -6.33 7.73 -19.63
CA ASP A 10 -6.79 8.30 -18.37
C ASP A 10 -7.14 7.19 -17.40
N LEU A 11 -6.75 7.34 -16.14
CA LEU A 11 -7.21 6.50 -15.05
C LEU A 11 -8.42 7.14 -14.40
N GLN A 12 -9.56 6.48 -14.48
CA GLN A 12 -10.78 6.88 -13.79
C GLN A 12 -10.89 6.12 -12.46
N THR A 13 -10.80 6.87 -11.37
CA THR A 13 -11.09 6.39 -10.01
C THR A 13 -12.51 6.80 -9.61
N ASN A 14 -12.97 6.36 -8.44
CA ASN A 14 -14.25 6.81 -7.87
C ASN A 14 -14.26 8.31 -7.52
N LEU A 15 -13.09 8.91 -7.31
CA LEU A 15 -12.94 10.29 -6.87
C LEU A 15 -12.65 11.25 -8.02
N GLN A 16 -11.88 10.80 -9.00
CA GLN A 16 -11.33 11.68 -10.03
C GLN A 16 -10.92 10.93 -11.30
N ARG A 17 -10.64 11.71 -12.34
CA ARG A 17 -10.01 11.25 -13.57
C ARG A 17 -8.60 11.80 -13.67
N ILE A 18 -7.62 10.92 -13.70
CA ILE A 18 -6.20 11.24 -13.69
C ILE A 18 -5.66 11.02 -15.12
N PRO A 19 -5.22 12.06 -15.83
CA PRO A 19 -4.58 11.89 -17.13
C PRO A 19 -3.21 11.23 -16.93
N LEU A 20 -2.98 10.09 -17.59
CA LEU A 20 -1.73 9.33 -17.46
C LEU A 20 -0.77 9.58 -18.62
N THR A 21 -1.28 9.87 -19.83
CA THR A 21 -0.42 10.11 -20.98
C THR A 21 0.01 11.57 -21.05
N THR A 22 1.32 11.80 -21.08
CA THR A 22 1.97 13.10 -21.35
C THR A 22 2.80 13.03 -22.64
N GLN A 23 2.19 12.68 -23.77
CA GLN A 23 2.90 12.74 -25.06
C GLN A 23 2.44 13.91 -25.92
N ASN A 24 3.30 14.93 -25.99
CA ASN A 24 3.47 15.77 -27.19
C ASN A 24 4.60 15.16 -28.02
N LYS A 25 4.33 14.09 -28.78
CA LYS A 25 5.24 13.59 -29.82
C LYS A 25 4.74 14.05 -31.18
N ALA A 26 5.69 14.26 -32.11
CA ALA A 26 5.44 14.57 -33.51
C ALA A 26 4.44 13.57 -34.13
N PRO A 27 3.70 13.94 -35.20
CA PRO A 27 2.71 13.07 -35.81
C PRO A 27 3.31 11.70 -36.18
N ILE A 28 2.75 10.65 -35.59
CA ILE A 28 3.18 9.26 -35.82
C ILE A 28 2.40 8.70 -37.01
N MET A 29 3.11 8.12 -37.98
CA MET A 29 2.51 7.26 -39.00
C MET A 29 2.71 5.81 -38.60
N LEU A 30 1.69 4.98 -38.86
CA LEU A 30 1.78 3.52 -38.71
C LEU A 30 1.48 2.85 -40.04
N ASP A 31 2.37 1.96 -40.47
CA ASP A 31 2.17 1.10 -41.63
C ASP A 31 1.25 -0.10 -41.32
N VAL A 32 0.93 -0.87 -42.36
CA VAL A 32 0.14 -2.11 -42.20
C VAL A 32 0.92 -3.07 -41.30
N ASP A 33 0.25 -3.64 -40.31
CA ASP A 33 0.81 -4.55 -39.30
C ASP A 33 1.86 -3.93 -38.36
N GLU A 34 2.05 -2.60 -38.40
CA GLU A 34 2.90 -1.90 -37.42
C GLU A 34 2.15 -1.66 -36.10
N THR A 35 2.88 -1.78 -34.98
CA THR A 35 2.34 -1.58 -33.64
C THR A 35 2.96 -0.38 -32.94
N LEU A 36 2.12 0.49 -32.38
CA LEU A 36 2.55 1.51 -31.43
C LEU A 36 2.36 1.01 -30.00
N SER A 37 3.42 1.03 -29.19
CA SER A 37 3.38 0.64 -27.79
C SER A 37 4.02 1.71 -26.92
N ASP A 38 3.47 1.92 -25.73
CA ASP A 38 4.02 2.81 -24.71
C ASP A 38 3.84 2.17 -23.34
N VAL A 39 4.71 2.52 -22.40
CA VAL A 39 4.65 2.02 -21.02
C VAL A 39 4.16 3.15 -20.13
N ILE A 40 3.03 2.92 -19.46
CA ILE A 40 2.44 3.87 -18.53
C ILE A 40 2.71 3.38 -17.11
N GLN A 41 3.38 4.21 -16.32
CA GLN A 41 3.66 3.92 -14.92
C GLN A 41 2.91 4.92 -14.03
N HIS A 42 2.01 4.41 -13.21
CA HIS A 42 1.26 5.20 -12.26
C HIS A 42 1.00 4.40 -10.98
N GLU A 43 1.33 4.98 -9.84
CA GLU A 43 1.06 4.38 -8.54
C GLU A 43 -0.40 4.62 -8.15
N VAL A 44 -1.19 3.56 -8.02
CA VAL A 44 -2.59 3.65 -7.58
C VAL A 44 -2.65 3.46 -6.06
N LYS A 45 -3.08 4.50 -5.35
CA LYS A 45 -3.22 4.49 -3.88
C LYS A 45 -4.64 4.23 -3.42
N ASP A 46 -5.61 4.62 -4.24
CA ASP A 46 -7.02 4.50 -3.93
C ASP A 46 -7.47 3.04 -4.10
N LEU A 47 -8.15 2.50 -3.08
CA LEU A 47 -8.75 1.17 -3.16
C LEU A 47 -10.07 1.19 -3.93
N GLY A 48 -10.44 0.03 -4.46
CA GLY A 48 -11.72 -0.20 -5.13
C GLY A 48 -11.60 -0.31 -6.65
N THR A 49 -12.74 -0.14 -7.32
CA THR A 49 -12.83 -0.26 -8.78
C THR A 49 -12.24 0.96 -9.48
N HIS A 50 -11.36 0.71 -10.44
CA HIS A 50 -10.80 1.69 -11.35
C HIS A 50 -11.04 1.29 -12.80
N ILE A 51 -10.96 2.28 -13.69
CA ILE A 51 -11.09 2.05 -15.13
C ILE A 51 -9.94 2.78 -15.84
N LEU A 52 -9.06 2.02 -16.51
CA LEU A 52 -8.12 2.59 -17.47
C LEU A 52 -8.86 2.82 -18.79
N VAL A 53 -8.95 4.09 -19.20
CA VAL A 53 -9.58 4.52 -20.44
C VAL A 53 -8.49 4.82 -21.45
N CYS A 54 -8.39 4.01 -22.50
CA CYS A 54 -7.45 4.24 -23.60
C CYS A 54 -8.23 4.73 -24.82
N GLU A 55 -7.92 5.92 -25.29
CA GLU A 55 -8.45 6.53 -26.51
C GLU A 55 -7.34 6.59 -27.56
N VAL A 56 -7.64 6.09 -28.76
CA VAL A 56 -6.76 6.18 -29.91
C VAL A 56 -7.44 7.08 -30.93
N THR A 57 -6.71 8.06 -31.43
CA THR A 57 -7.15 8.97 -32.50
C THR A 57 -6.15 8.90 -33.65
N TYR A 58 -6.63 8.85 -34.89
CA TYR A 58 -5.78 8.79 -36.08
C TYR A 58 -6.50 9.38 -37.30
N MET A 59 -5.73 9.72 -38.32
CA MET A 59 -6.22 10.08 -39.65
C MET A 59 -6.31 8.83 -40.51
N SER A 60 -7.51 8.53 -41.01
CA SER A 60 -7.74 7.41 -41.91
C SER A 60 -7.08 7.65 -43.27
N ASN A 61 -7.03 6.59 -44.09
CA ASN A 61 -6.62 6.65 -45.48
C ASN A 61 -7.51 7.57 -46.36
N TYR A 62 -8.72 7.91 -45.90
CA TYR A 62 -9.62 8.85 -46.58
C TYR A 62 -9.49 10.28 -46.05
N ASN A 63 -8.44 10.58 -45.27
CA ASN A 63 -8.22 11.87 -44.63
C ASN A 63 -9.37 12.30 -43.70
N THR A 64 -9.99 11.31 -43.04
CA THR A 64 -11.01 11.53 -42.01
C THR A 64 -10.45 11.22 -40.63
N LEU A 65 -10.75 12.08 -39.65
CA LEU A 65 -10.38 11.84 -38.27
C LEU A 65 -11.24 10.71 -37.71
N ALA A 66 -10.59 9.64 -37.26
CA ALA A 66 -11.23 8.50 -36.62
C ALA A 66 -10.70 8.35 -35.20
N SER A 67 -11.55 7.89 -34.29
CA SER A 67 -11.15 7.54 -32.94
C SER A 67 -11.92 6.35 -32.40
N PHE A 68 -11.30 5.65 -31.45
CA PHE A 68 -11.96 4.61 -30.67
C PHE A 68 -11.45 4.60 -29.24
N ARG A 69 -12.28 4.08 -28.34
CA ARG A 69 -11.97 3.95 -26.92
C ARG A 69 -12.12 2.52 -26.43
N LYS A 70 -11.23 2.12 -25.54
CA LYS A 70 -11.29 0.88 -24.77
C LYS A 70 -11.26 1.20 -23.28
N PHE A 71 -12.05 0.45 -22.52
CA PHE A 71 -12.19 0.60 -21.08
C PHE A 71 -11.73 -0.70 -20.44
N PHE A 72 -10.74 -0.62 -19.57
CA PHE A 72 -10.21 -1.75 -18.82
C PHE A 72 -10.56 -1.53 -17.35
N LYS A 73 -11.59 -2.24 -16.88
CA LYS A 73 -12.04 -2.19 -15.50
C LYS A 73 -11.22 -3.17 -14.67
N PHE A 74 -10.68 -2.71 -13.54
CA PHE A 74 -9.93 -3.54 -12.60
C PHE A 74 -10.20 -3.08 -11.17
N GLU A 75 -9.88 -3.94 -10.21
CA GLU A 75 -10.07 -3.67 -8.79
C GLU A 75 -8.73 -3.63 -8.08
N VAL A 76 -8.50 -2.57 -7.28
CA VAL A 76 -7.34 -2.43 -6.43
C VAL A 76 -7.74 -2.78 -5.00
N LEU A 77 -7.21 -3.90 -4.53
CA LEU A 77 -7.44 -4.42 -3.18
C LEU A 77 -6.22 -4.15 -2.31
N LYS A 78 -6.42 -4.16 -0.98
CA LYS A 78 -5.28 -4.20 -0.07
C LYS A 78 -4.51 -5.50 -0.32
N PRO A 79 -3.18 -5.45 -0.48
CA PRO A 79 -2.40 -6.68 -0.66
C PRO A 79 -2.26 -7.46 0.63
N LEU A 80 -2.15 -6.75 1.76
CA LEU A 80 -2.09 -7.30 3.10
C LEU A 80 -3.19 -6.67 3.96
N ASP A 81 -3.90 -7.50 4.72
CA ASP A 81 -4.76 -7.05 5.81
C ASP A 81 -3.99 -7.16 7.13
N VAL A 82 -4.03 -6.11 7.94
CA VAL A 82 -3.29 -6.04 9.22
C VAL A 82 -4.29 -5.78 10.34
N LYS A 83 -4.36 -6.71 11.29
CA LYS A 83 -5.18 -6.59 12.50
C LYS A 83 -4.28 -6.55 13.72
N THR A 84 -4.54 -5.58 14.61
CA THR A 84 -3.73 -5.38 15.81
C THR A 84 -4.54 -5.61 17.07
N LYS A 85 -3.93 -6.28 18.06
CA LYS A 85 -4.47 -6.46 19.40
C LYS A 85 -3.45 -5.97 20.43
N PHE A 86 -3.91 -5.13 21.35
CA PHE A 86 -3.09 -4.59 22.42
C PHE A 86 -3.41 -5.26 23.75
N CYS A 87 -2.38 -5.57 24.53
CA CYS A 87 -2.49 -6.11 25.87
C CYS A 87 -1.58 -5.31 26.81
N ASN A 88 -2.18 -4.60 27.76
CA ASN A 88 -1.43 -3.91 28.81
C ASN A 88 -0.94 -4.93 29.83
N ALA A 89 0.34 -4.88 30.17
CA ALA A 89 0.89 -5.70 31.23
C ALA A 89 0.56 -5.11 32.61
N GLU A 90 0.85 -5.86 33.68
CA GLU A 90 0.93 -5.29 35.03
C GLU A 90 2.15 -4.37 35.18
N SER A 91 3.19 -4.57 34.35
CA SER A 91 4.26 -3.59 34.16
C SER A 91 3.77 -2.40 33.33
N ASP A 92 4.56 -1.33 33.25
CA ASP A 92 4.30 -0.19 32.37
C ASP A 92 4.42 -0.56 30.86
N ASP A 93 4.64 -1.85 30.51
CA ASP A 93 4.78 -2.33 29.13
C ASP A 93 3.44 -2.61 28.44
N VAL A 94 3.45 -2.52 27.11
CA VAL A 94 2.31 -2.85 26.25
C VAL A 94 2.73 -3.90 25.22
N PHE A 95 2.03 -5.03 25.19
CA PHE A 95 2.21 -6.04 24.15
C PHE A 95 1.28 -5.77 22.96
N LEU A 96 1.82 -5.90 21.74
CA LEU A 96 1.09 -5.78 20.49
C LEU A 96 1.22 -7.08 19.69
N GLU A 97 0.09 -7.71 19.41
CA GLU A 97 -0.03 -8.77 18.41
C GLU A 97 -0.52 -8.16 17.10
N ALA A 98 0.25 -8.30 16.03
CA ALA A 98 -0.09 -7.88 14.68
C ALA A 98 -0.27 -9.12 13.79
N GLN A 99 -1.52 -9.40 13.41
CA GLN A 99 -1.84 -10.43 12.42
C GLN A 99 -1.74 -9.80 11.03
N VAL A 100 -0.86 -10.35 10.19
CA VAL A 100 -0.69 -9.98 8.78
C VAL A 100 -1.28 -11.10 7.93
N GLN A 101 -2.25 -10.78 7.06
CA GLN A 101 -2.92 -11.73 6.19
C GLN A 101 -2.71 -11.36 4.72
N ASN A 102 -2.41 -12.34 3.87
CA ASN A 102 -2.38 -12.16 2.42
C ASN A 102 -3.80 -12.21 1.85
N THR A 103 -4.28 -11.09 1.33
CA THR A 103 -5.61 -10.96 0.72
C THR A 103 -5.59 -11.00 -0.80
N THR A 104 -4.42 -11.19 -1.41
CA THR A 104 -4.26 -11.33 -2.85
C THR A 104 -4.55 -12.76 -3.32
N SER A 105 -4.62 -12.95 -4.65
CA SER A 105 -4.78 -14.26 -5.29
C SER A 105 -3.47 -15.01 -5.49
N GLY A 106 -2.32 -14.36 -5.25
CA GLY A 106 -0.99 -14.95 -5.41
C GLY A 106 -0.23 -15.02 -4.08
N PRO A 107 0.86 -15.79 -4.00
CA PRO A 107 1.69 -15.81 -2.81
C PRO A 107 2.47 -14.50 -2.65
N ILE A 108 2.73 -14.11 -1.40
CA ILE A 108 3.56 -12.95 -1.06
C ILE A 108 4.74 -13.43 -0.22
N ILE A 109 5.94 -12.99 -0.58
CA ILE A 109 7.13 -13.16 0.24
C ILE A 109 7.26 -11.92 1.14
N LEU A 110 7.30 -12.12 2.45
CA LEU A 110 7.62 -11.09 3.41
C LEU A 110 9.12 -11.17 3.73
N GLU A 111 9.89 -10.23 3.18
CA GLU A 111 11.33 -10.15 3.42
C GLU A 111 11.65 -9.62 4.83
N GLN A 112 10.87 -8.64 5.30
CA GLN A 112 11.03 -8.06 6.64
C GLN A 112 9.69 -7.57 7.16
N VAL A 113 9.40 -7.88 8.43
CA VAL A 113 8.26 -7.31 9.16
C VAL A 113 8.80 -6.67 10.44
N ALA A 114 8.59 -5.36 10.56
CA ALA A 114 9.01 -4.58 11.71
C ALA A 114 7.90 -3.64 12.15
N LEU A 115 7.87 -3.33 13.44
CA LEU A 115 6.96 -2.35 14.02
C LEU A 115 7.73 -1.05 14.26
N GLU A 116 7.32 0.02 13.58
CA GLU A 116 7.78 1.37 13.88
C GLU A 116 6.87 2.02 14.93
N SER A 117 7.39 2.26 16.14
CA SER A 117 6.66 3.01 17.16
C SER A 117 6.95 4.51 17.09
N SER A 118 6.14 5.30 17.79
CA SER A 118 6.50 6.69 18.06
C SER A 118 7.79 6.78 18.88
N HIS A 119 8.44 7.95 18.89
CA HIS A 119 9.69 8.19 19.63
C HIS A 119 9.57 8.02 21.15
N GLN A 120 8.34 7.88 21.67
CA GLN A 120 8.00 7.73 23.09
C GLN A 120 8.20 6.30 23.60
N PHE A 121 8.25 5.31 22.71
CA PHE A 121 8.40 3.90 23.06
C PHE A 121 9.68 3.32 22.49
N THR A 122 10.18 2.27 23.13
CA THR A 122 11.13 1.33 22.56
C THR A 122 10.40 0.05 22.21
N VAL A 123 10.64 -0.48 21.01
CA VAL A 123 10.02 -1.72 20.54
C VAL A 123 11.03 -2.86 20.63
N LYS A 124 10.59 -3.98 21.19
CA LYS A 124 11.30 -5.26 21.13
C LYS A 124 10.44 -6.26 20.37
N SER A 125 10.98 -6.83 19.29
CA SER A 125 10.33 -7.98 18.63
C SER A 125 10.40 -9.21 19.53
N LEU A 126 9.30 -9.97 19.59
CA LEU A 126 9.21 -11.24 20.30
C LEU A 126 9.05 -12.41 19.33
N ASN A 127 9.48 -12.23 18.08
CA ASN A 127 9.36 -13.21 17.00
C ASN A 127 10.62 -14.04 16.80
N GLU A 128 11.49 -14.11 17.80
CA GLU A 128 12.78 -14.81 17.74
C GLU A 128 12.85 -15.90 18.81
N ILE A 129 13.43 -17.05 18.48
CA ILE A 129 13.82 -18.09 19.44
C ILE A 129 15.19 -17.77 20.05
N ASN A 130 15.57 -18.54 21.08
CA ASN A 130 16.92 -18.48 21.66
C ASN A 130 17.95 -18.57 20.52
N ASP A 131 18.90 -17.62 20.50
CA ASP A 131 19.91 -17.37 19.44
C ASP A 131 19.51 -16.35 18.34
N GLY A 132 18.39 -15.65 18.48
CA GLY A 132 18.02 -14.53 17.59
C GLY A 132 17.49 -14.96 16.22
N VAL A 133 17.17 -16.25 16.08
CA VAL A 133 16.60 -16.81 14.85
C VAL A 133 15.09 -16.55 14.83
N SER A 134 14.57 -16.05 13.71
CA SER A 134 13.14 -15.83 13.50
C SER A 134 12.33 -17.14 13.67
N VAL A 135 11.20 -17.07 14.35
CA VAL A 135 10.22 -18.20 14.44
C VAL A 135 9.62 -18.57 13.09
N PHE A 136 9.75 -17.69 12.10
CA PHE A 136 9.25 -17.89 10.74
C PHE A 136 10.32 -18.41 9.76
N GLY A 137 11.54 -18.67 10.24
CA GLY A 137 12.69 -19.00 9.40
C GLY A 137 13.21 -17.80 8.62
N ASP A 138 13.99 -18.06 7.57
CA ASP A 138 14.67 -17.03 6.78
C ASP A 138 13.72 -16.25 5.86
N ILE A 139 12.65 -16.90 5.40
CA ILE A 139 11.69 -16.34 4.45
C ILE A 139 10.29 -16.73 4.89
N THR A 140 9.43 -15.72 5.07
CA THR A 140 8.00 -15.96 5.33
C THR A 140 7.23 -15.87 4.02
N LEU A 141 6.74 -17.01 3.54
CA LEU A 141 5.88 -17.09 2.36
C LEU A 141 4.42 -17.18 2.81
N LEU A 142 3.63 -16.13 2.54
CA LEU A 142 2.19 -16.14 2.78
C LEU A 142 1.44 -16.60 1.54
N GLN A 143 0.80 -17.76 1.61
CA GLN A 143 -0.18 -18.21 0.62
C GLN A 143 -1.44 -17.32 0.63
N PRO A 144 -2.24 -17.31 -0.45
CA PRO A 144 -3.52 -16.63 -0.46
C PRO A 144 -4.37 -17.00 0.77
N GLN A 145 -4.90 -16.00 1.46
CA GLN A 145 -5.69 -16.09 2.70
C GLN A 145 -4.93 -16.54 3.95
N GLU A 146 -3.65 -16.93 3.84
CA GLU A 146 -2.81 -17.27 4.99
C GLU A 146 -2.50 -16.04 5.84
N SER A 147 -2.31 -16.26 7.14
CA SER A 147 -1.91 -15.20 8.06
C SER A 147 -0.82 -15.64 9.02
N CYS A 148 0.05 -14.72 9.39
CA CYS A 148 1.04 -14.87 10.45
C CYS A 148 0.81 -13.83 11.55
N GLN A 149 1.14 -14.18 12.79
CA GLN A 149 1.01 -13.29 13.94
C GLN A 149 2.39 -12.88 14.45
N TYR A 150 2.65 -11.58 14.44
CA TYR A 150 3.88 -10.98 14.94
C TYR A 150 3.63 -10.36 16.30
N LEU A 151 4.46 -10.68 17.28
CA LEU A 151 4.37 -10.17 18.64
C LEU A 151 5.48 -9.15 18.93
N TYR A 152 5.10 -8.06 19.57
CA TYR A 152 5.99 -6.98 19.96
C TYR A 152 5.74 -6.57 21.41
N CYS A 153 6.81 -6.21 22.12
CA CYS A 153 6.73 -5.54 23.42
C CYS A 153 7.14 -4.07 23.24
N LEU A 154 6.27 -3.16 23.68
CA LEU A 154 6.50 -1.73 23.67
C LEU A 154 6.72 -1.27 25.11
N THR A 155 7.92 -0.75 25.38
CA THR A 155 8.27 -0.18 26.68
C THR A 155 8.30 1.34 26.56
N PRO A 156 7.54 2.10 27.37
CA PRO A 156 7.62 3.55 27.38
C PRO A 156 9.01 4.00 27.85
N LYS A 157 9.56 5.04 27.21
CA LYS A 157 10.83 5.62 27.65
C LYS A 157 10.65 6.36 28.98
N GLU A 158 11.74 6.47 29.78
CA GLU A 158 11.69 7.04 31.13
C GLU A 158 11.04 8.42 31.23
N ASN A 159 11.27 9.29 30.23
CA ASN A 159 10.68 10.62 30.17
C ASN A 159 9.14 10.56 30.12
N VAL A 160 8.59 9.62 29.34
CA VAL A 160 7.16 9.40 29.21
C VAL A 160 6.58 8.84 30.51
N ILE A 161 7.29 7.90 31.14
CA ILE A 161 6.89 7.35 32.45
C ILE A 161 6.84 8.45 33.52
N LYS A 162 7.84 9.34 33.54
CA LYS A 162 7.89 10.48 34.47
C LYS A 162 6.70 11.42 34.25
N ASP A 163 6.41 11.76 33.00
CA ASP A 163 5.27 12.62 32.66
C ASP A 163 3.93 11.98 33.06
N ILE A 164 3.74 10.69 32.78
CA ILE A 164 2.53 9.95 33.18
C ILE A 164 2.38 9.95 34.70
N LYS A 165 3.45 9.65 35.44
CA LYS A 165 3.45 9.65 36.92
C LYS A 165 3.18 11.05 37.48
N MET A 166 3.74 12.09 36.87
CA MET A 166 3.52 13.49 37.27
C MET A 166 2.06 13.92 37.04
N ILE A 167 1.46 13.52 35.91
CA ILE A 167 0.04 13.76 35.60
C ILE A 167 -0.87 13.02 36.59
N LEU A 168 -0.57 11.75 36.91
CA LEU A 168 -1.34 10.98 37.89
C LEU A 168 -1.21 11.57 39.31
N ALA A 169 -0.01 12.00 39.70
CA ALA A 169 0.22 12.69 40.97
C ALA A 169 -0.56 14.01 41.05
N ALA A 170 -0.57 14.80 39.97
CA ALA A 170 -1.33 16.04 39.89
C ALA A 170 -2.85 15.82 39.99
N LYS A 171 -3.37 14.70 39.48
CA LYS A 171 -4.78 14.32 39.61
C LYS A 171 -5.17 13.91 41.03
N ASN A 172 -4.22 13.50 41.87
CA ASN A 172 -4.44 13.07 43.25
C ASN A 172 -4.30 14.19 44.31
N ILE A 173 -4.07 15.45 43.90
CA ILE A 173 -3.87 16.59 44.80
C ILE A 173 -5.17 17.08 45.49
N GLY A 174 -6.34 16.55 45.14
CA GLY A 174 -7.62 17.02 45.67
C GLY A 174 -8.39 16.00 46.53
N LYS A 175 -8.11 15.95 47.83
CA LYS A 175 -9.15 15.79 48.85
C LYS A 175 -9.00 16.93 49.85
N LEU A 176 -9.97 17.84 49.82
CA LEU A 176 -10.18 18.85 50.83
C LEU A 176 -11.10 18.22 51.89
N ASP A 177 -10.59 18.03 53.11
CA ASP A 177 -11.44 17.84 54.30
C ASP A 177 -12.01 19.20 54.76
#